data_AF-A0A841QKE4-F1
#
_entry.id   AF-A0A841QKE4-F1
#
_cell.length_a   1.000
_cell.length_b   1.000
_cell.length_c   1.000
_cell.angle_alpha   90.00
_cell.angle_beta   90.00
_cell.angle_gamma   90.00
#
_symmetry.space_group_name_H-M   'P 1'
#
loop_
_entity.id
_entity.type
_entity.pdbx_description
1 polymer ?
#
loop_
_entity_poly.entity_id
_entity_poly.type
_entity_poly.pdbx_seq_one_letter_code
_entity_poly.pdbx_strand_id
1 'polypeptide(L)'
;MAGILIFLIVTQLVECFGADASNKFAGIFTPLIVAAVTIYLSRRQHNIADAQRAVAEESKNIAAANRDIADRKLRLELFDKRYEIYQTFVEFFVYCHDIPLDIREYLKLSKKEEESVFLYEDPKVWNESLERAEKNIGKIQQNLDLFKNKCEISIGKSMFLFKSDNNIVYVSFLNIAKETYEFGFSKKEYLEANLQKFEIDYKNSDPQIQTDISQIEIEKFRLKNKFKNELAIILQSFLHIPEE
;
A
#
# COMPACT_ATOMS: atom_id res chain seq x y z
N MET A 1 -40.33 33.71 18.99
CA MET A 1 -41.65 33.46 19.62
C MET A 1 -41.74 33.88 21.08
N ALA A 2 -40.78 33.55 21.96
CA ALA A 2 -40.86 33.91 23.39
C ALA A 2 -40.94 35.42 23.68
N GLY A 3 -40.22 36.27 22.93
CA GLY A 3 -40.27 37.73 23.11
C GLY A 3 -41.61 38.38 22.77
N ILE A 4 -42.34 37.83 21.79
CA ILE A 4 -43.68 38.33 21.40
C ILE A 4 -44.71 37.96 22.49
N LEU A 5 -44.58 36.77 23.06
CA LEU A 5 -45.44 36.28 24.15
C LEU A 5 -45.27 37.11 25.43
N ILE A 6 -44.03 37.49 25.76
CA ILE A 6 -43.74 38.36 26.91
C ILE A 6 -44.26 39.78 26.68
N PHE A 7 -44.10 40.33 25.46
CA PHE A 7 -44.69 41.63 25.11
C PHE A 7 -46.20 41.59 25.31
N LEU A 8 -46.90 40.59 24.76
CA LEU A 8 -48.34 40.42 24.92
C LEU A 8 -48.78 40.29 26.38
N ILE A 9 -48.03 39.56 27.22
CA ILE A 9 -48.34 39.42 28.66
C ILE A 9 -48.13 40.75 29.41
N VAL A 10 -47.07 41.50 29.08
CA VAL A 10 -46.82 42.83 29.68
C VAL A 10 -47.87 43.83 29.21
N THR A 11 -48.27 43.81 27.94
CA THR A 11 -49.34 44.68 27.41
C THR A 11 -50.69 44.35 28.05
N GLN A 12 -51.03 43.06 28.20
CA GLN A 12 -52.26 42.64 28.90
C GLN A 12 -52.25 42.99 30.39
N LEU A 13 -51.11 42.86 31.08
CA LEU A 13 -51.00 43.29 32.48
C LEU A 13 -51.19 44.81 32.60
N VAL A 14 -50.63 45.60 31.70
CA VAL A 14 -50.82 47.06 31.66
C VAL A 14 -52.29 47.42 31.39
N GLU A 15 -52.98 46.69 30.51
CA GLU A 15 -54.42 46.88 30.26
C GLU A 15 -55.30 46.48 31.45
N CYS A 16 -55.00 45.35 32.12
CA CYS A 16 -55.75 44.91 33.30
C CYS A 16 -55.61 45.86 34.51
N PHE A 17 -54.50 46.59 34.63
CA PHE A 17 -54.29 47.61 35.67
C PHE A 17 -54.60 49.04 35.20
N GLY A 18 -55.03 49.21 33.94
CA GLY A 18 -55.33 50.52 33.33
C GLY A 18 -56.72 51.07 33.64
N ALA A 19 -57.60 50.30 34.28
CA ALA A 19 -59.01 50.66 34.32
C ALA A 19 -59.41 51.70 35.37
N ASP A 20 -58.70 51.91 36.51
CA ASP A 20 -59.09 53.03 37.41
C ASP A 20 -58.10 53.47 38.51
N ALA A 21 -56.84 53.04 38.51
CA ALA A 21 -55.89 53.49 39.54
C ALA A 21 -54.41 53.43 39.12
N SER A 22 -53.95 54.11 38.04
CA SER A 22 -52.55 53.88 37.66
C SER A 22 -51.74 54.90 36.85
N ASN A 23 -52.07 56.20 36.77
CA ASN A 23 -51.08 57.14 36.17
C ASN A 23 -49.75 57.20 36.97
N LYS A 24 -49.78 56.98 38.29
CA LYS A 24 -48.58 56.88 39.13
C LYS A 24 -48.04 55.46 39.27
N PHE A 25 -48.91 54.45 39.18
CA PHE A 25 -48.54 53.04 39.30
C PHE A 25 -47.90 52.52 38.00
N ALA A 26 -48.48 52.83 36.85
CA ALA A 26 -47.94 52.51 35.53
C ALA A 26 -46.64 53.28 35.22
N GLY A 27 -46.49 54.50 35.75
CA GLY A 27 -45.29 55.32 35.55
C GLY A 27 -44.02 54.81 36.26
N ILE A 28 -44.17 54.12 37.41
CA ILE A 28 -43.03 53.65 38.23
C ILE A 28 -42.86 52.14 38.17
N PHE A 29 -43.94 51.35 38.23
CA PHE A 29 -43.84 49.89 38.28
C PHE A 29 -43.64 49.26 36.90
N THR A 30 -44.19 49.83 35.82
CA THR A 30 -44.01 49.29 34.47
C THR A 30 -42.53 49.32 34.03
N PRO A 31 -41.77 50.43 34.20
CA PRO A 31 -40.33 50.42 33.94
C PRO A 31 -39.57 49.42 34.81
N LEU A 32 -40.00 49.20 36.05
CA LEU A 32 -39.34 48.31 37.01
C LEU A 32 -39.57 46.83 36.65
N ILE A 33 -40.78 46.48 36.22
CA ILE A 33 -41.13 45.15 35.70
C ILE A 33 -40.38 44.89 34.38
N VAL A 34 -40.36 45.87 33.46
CA VAL A 34 -39.60 45.77 32.20
C VAL A 34 -38.11 45.61 32.48
N ALA A 35 -37.54 46.35 33.43
CA ALA A 35 -36.15 46.20 33.84
C ALA A 35 -35.87 44.82 34.44
N ALA A 36 -36.74 44.31 35.32
CA ALA A 36 -36.60 42.98 35.92
C ALA A 36 -36.66 41.85 34.87
N VAL A 37 -37.61 41.94 33.92
CA VAL A 37 -37.73 40.99 32.80
C VAL A 37 -36.52 41.07 31.88
N THR A 38 -36.04 42.28 31.58
CA THR A 38 -34.85 42.49 30.74
C THR A 38 -33.60 41.91 31.41
N ILE A 39 -33.42 42.11 32.71
CA ILE A 39 -32.31 41.52 33.49
C ILE A 39 -32.40 39.99 33.49
N TYR A 40 -33.61 39.43 33.67
CA TYR A 40 -33.81 37.98 33.64
C TYR A 40 -33.50 37.38 32.26
N LEU A 41 -34.00 38.01 31.18
CA LEU A 41 -33.73 37.59 29.81
C LEU A 41 -32.25 37.73 29.46
N SER A 42 -31.60 38.83 29.88
CA SER A 42 -30.16 39.05 29.68
C SER A 42 -29.34 37.96 30.37
N ARG A 43 -29.66 37.61 31.63
CA ARG A 43 -29.00 36.49 32.32
C ARG A 43 -29.21 35.15 31.63
N ARG A 44 -30.43 34.89 31.14
CA ARG A 44 -30.73 33.64 30.43
C ARG A 44 -30.03 33.57 29.07
N GLN A 45 -29.94 34.69 28.35
CA GLN A 45 -29.16 34.80 27.11
C GLN A 45 -27.67 34.62 27.37
N HIS A 46 -27.14 35.17 28.46
CA HIS A 46 -25.75 34.97 28.87
C HIS A 46 -25.46 33.48 29.13
N ASN A 47 -26.30 32.79 29.91
CA ASN A 47 -26.12 31.35 30.17
C ASN A 47 -26.21 30.50 28.89
N ILE A 48 -27.08 30.89 27.94
CA ILE A 48 -27.16 30.23 26.63
C ILE A 48 -25.90 30.48 25.81
N ALA A 49 -25.37 31.71 25.82
CA ALA A 49 -24.12 32.05 25.13
C ALA A 49 -22.92 31.29 25.73
N ASP A 50 -22.84 31.16 27.05
CA ASP A 50 -21.81 30.38 27.74
C ASP A 50 -21.89 28.89 27.37
N ALA A 51 -23.11 28.32 27.35
CA ALA A 51 -23.33 26.94 26.94
C ALA A 51 -22.98 26.72 25.45
N GLN A 52 -23.32 27.65 24.56
CA GLN A 52 -22.94 27.59 23.14
C GLN A 52 -21.43 27.68 22.96
N ARG A 53 -20.73 28.50 23.77
CA ARG A 53 -19.28 28.61 23.74
C ARG A 53 -18.61 27.30 24.18
N ALA A 54 -19.09 26.68 25.26
CA ALA A 54 -18.58 25.39 25.72
C ALA A 54 -18.76 24.29 24.65
N VAL A 55 -19.93 24.23 24.01
CA VAL A 55 -20.19 23.29 22.90
C VAL A 55 -19.31 23.57 21.68
N ALA A 56 -19.04 24.84 21.36
CA ALA A 56 -18.15 25.21 20.27
C ALA A 56 -16.69 24.82 20.55
N GLU A 57 -16.23 24.99 21.79
CA GLU A 57 -14.89 24.55 22.23
C GLU A 57 -14.77 23.01 22.18
N GLU A 58 -15.78 22.28 22.63
CA GLU A 58 -15.82 20.82 22.54
C GLU A 58 -15.85 20.34 21.08
N SER A 59 -16.65 20.99 20.22
CA SER A 59 -16.72 20.69 18.79
C SER A 59 -15.38 20.94 18.09
N LYS A 60 -14.65 21.98 18.49
CA LYS A 60 -13.30 22.26 17.99
C LYS A 60 -12.32 21.16 18.39
N ASN A 61 -12.40 20.67 19.63
CA ASN A 61 -11.55 19.56 20.10
C ASN A 61 -11.85 18.26 19.36
N ILE A 62 -13.14 17.94 19.14
CA ILE A 62 -13.55 16.77 18.34
C ILE A 62 -13.07 16.90 16.89
N ALA A 63 -13.19 18.09 16.28
CA ALA A 63 -12.70 18.32 14.93
C ALA A 63 -11.18 18.17 14.81
N ALA A 64 -10.42 18.65 15.81
CA ALA A 64 -8.97 18.44 15.88
C ALA A 64 -8.63 16.94 16.01
N ALA A 65 -9.29 16.21 16.91
CA ALA A 65 -9.08 14.77 17.07
C ALA A 65 -9.43 13.99 15.78
N ASN A 66 -10.51 14.36 15.08
CA ASN A 66 -10.88 13.75 13.80
C ASN A 66 -9.85 14.04 12.70
N ARG A 67 -9.26 15.24 12.68
CA ARG A 67 -8.15 15.57 11.77
C ARG A 67 -6.94 14.67 12.04
N ASP A 68 -6.57 14.50 13.31
CA ASP A 68 -5.43 13.66 13.69
C ASP A 68 -5.66 12.18 13.33
N ILE A 69 -6.89 11.68 13.52
CA ILE A 69 -7.28 10.33 13.12
C ILE A 69 -7.20 10.18 11.60
N ALA A 70 -7.71 11.15 10.85
CA ALA A 70 -7.66 11.14 9.39
C ALA A 70 -6.21 11.17 8.89
N ASP A 71 -5.36 12.01 9.47
CA ASP A 71 -3.94 12.09 9.12
C ASP A 71 -3.21 10.76 9.38
N ARG A 72 -3.40 10.16 10.56
CA ARG A 72 -2.82 8.84 10.88
C ARG A 72 -3.31 7.75 9.92
N LYS A 73 -4.60 7.77 9.55
CA LYS A 73 -5.17 6.81 8.60
C LYS A 73 -4.55 6.98 7.21
N LEU A 74 -4.40 8.21 6.73
CA LEU A 74 -3.73 8.49 5.45
C LEU A 74 -2.26 8.04 5.45
N ARG A 75 -1.54 8.24 6.56
CA ARG A 75 -0.16 7.75 6.71
C ARG A 75 -0.08 6.23 6.64
N LEU A 76 -1.02 5.53 7.30
CA LEU A 76 -1.08 4.06 7.26
C LEU A 76 -1.40 3.56 5.84
N GLU A 77 -2.40 4.14 5.18
CA GLU A 77 -2.75 3.79 3.80
C GLU A 77 -1.59 4.04 2.84
N LEU A 78 -0.85 5.15 3.02
CA LEU A 78 0.34 5.45 2.24
C LEU A 78 1.47 4.43 2.48
N PHE A 79 1.68 4.03 3.74
CA PHE A 79 2.63 2.98 4.09
C PHE A 79 2.27 1.66 3.41
N ASP A 80 1.02 1.21 3.53
CA ASP A 80 0.55 -0.05 2.94
C ASP A 80 0.75 -0.06 1.43
N LYS A 81 0.45 1.06 0.75
CA LYS A 81 0.63 1.18 -0.70
C LYS A 81 2.09 1.19 -1.13
N ARG A 82 2.97 1.83 -0.36
CA ARG A 82 4.41 1.79 -0.62
C ARG A 82 4.98 0.39 -0.34
N TYR A 83 4.47 -0.30 0.68
CA TYR A 83 4.90 -1.64 1.05
C TYR A 83 4.50 -2.68 -0.01
N GLU A 84 3.30 -2.57 -0.59
CA GLU A 84 2.84 -3.38 -1.73
C GLU A 84 3.82 -3.31 -2.92
N ILE A 85 4.34 -2.12 -3.21
CA ILE A 85 5.38 -1.93 -4.23
C ILE A 85 6.63 -2.71 -3.84
N TYR A 86 7.16 -2.49 -2.64
CA TYR A 86 8.35 -3.20 -2.14
C TYR A 86 8.21 -4.72 -2.26
N GLN A 87 7.08 -5.28 -1.81
CA GLN A 87 6.80 -6.72 -1.89
C GLN A 87 6.89 -7.24 -3.32
N THR A 88 6.34 -6.50 -4.29
CA THR A 88 6.35 -6.91 -5.71
C THR A 88 7.78 -7.10 -6.24
N PHE A 89 8.72 -6.22 -5.90
CA PHE A 89 10.11 -6.36 -6.33
C PHE A 89 10.86 -7.47 -5.59
N VAL A 90 10.56 -7.67 -4.30
CA VAL A 90 11.12 -8.79 -3.53
C VAL A 90 10.66 -10.12 -4.11
N GLU A 91 9.37 -10.27 -4.41
CA GLU A 91 8.83 -11.48 -5.04
C GLU A 91 9.52 -11.76 -6.38
N PHE A 92 9.69 -10.74 -7.22
CA PHE A 92 10.35 -10.90 -8.51
C PHE A 92 11.82 -11.28 -8.37
N PHE A 93 12.55 -10.62 -7.46
CA PHE A 93 13.94 -10.93 -7.17
C PHE A 93 14.11 -12.36 -6.65
N VAL A 94 13.28 -12.78 -5.68
CA VAL A 94 13.31 -14.13 -5.11
C VAL A 94 13.01 -15.17 -6.18
N TYR A 95 12.00 -14.94 -7.01
CA TYR A 95 11.68 -15.83 -8.13
C TYR A 95 12.90 -16.05 -9.03
N CYS A 96 13.54 -14.99 -9.53
CA CYS A 96 14.72 -15.11 -10.40
C CYS A 96 15.92 -15.72 -9.67
N HIS A 97 16.12 -15.39 -8.40
CA HIS A 97 17.20 -15.91 -7.56
C HIS A 97 17.09 -17.43 -7.37
N ASP A 98 15.87 -17.94 -7.21
CA ASP A 98 15.63 -19.33 -6.83
C ASP A 98 15.40 -20.27 -8.01
N ILE A 99 15.41 -19.77 -9.27
CA ILE A 99 15.41 -20.62 -10.47
C ILE A 99 16.55 -21.66 -10.36
N PRO A 100 16.23 -22.98 -10.31
CA PRO A 100 17.22 -24.05 -10.33
C PRO A 100 17.98 -24.06 -11.64
N LEU A 101 19.30 -24.21 -11.59
CA LEU A 101 20.17 -24.25 -12.78
C LEU A 101 20.52 -25.66 -13.23
N ASP A 102 20.27 -26.65 -12.37
CA ASP A 102 20.51 -28.05 -12.70
C ASP A 102 19.41 -28.55 -13.63
N ILE A 103 19.79 -28.93 -14.86
CA ILE A 103 18.83 -29.43 -15.85
C ILE A 103 18.10 -30.69 -15.38
N ARG A 104 18.72 -31.48 -14.49
CA ARG A 104 18.13 -32.69 -13.91
C ARG A 104 16.86 -32.39 -13.14
N GLU A 105 16.72 -31.20 -12.57
CA GLU A 105 15.49 -30.75 -11.89
C GLU A 105 14.29 -30.66 -12.85
N TYR A 106 14.55 -30.39 -14.13
CA TYR A 106 13.52 -30.21 -15.15
C TYR A 106 13.23 -31.50 -15.93
N LEU A 107 14.18 -32.42 -15.92
CA LEU A 107 14.10 -33.75 -16.52
C LEU A 107 13.45 -34.79 -15.59
N LYS A 108 13.13 -34.43 -14.33
CA LYS A 108 12.64 -35.38 -13.33
C LYS A 108 11.49 -36.23 -13.85
N LEU A 109 11.72 -37.54 -13.74
CA LEU A 109 10.76 -38.58 -13.99
C LEU A 109 9.80 -38.69 -12.80
N SER A 110 8.57 -39.09 -13.05
CA SER A 110 7.62 -39.46 -12.01
C SER A 110 8.08 -40.75 -11.32
N LYS A 111 7.63 -40.98 -10.09
CA LYS A 111 7.98 -42.21 -9.35
C LYS A 111 7.68 -43.51 -10.10
N LYS A 112 6.61 -43.51 -10.91
CA LYS A 112 6.24 -44.67 -11.75
C LYS A 112 7.20 -44.88 -12.92
N GLU A 113 7.74 -43.78 -13.44
CA GLU A 113 8.77 -43.82 -14.48
C GLU A 113 10.07 -44.33 -13.83
N GLU A 114 10.54 -43.76 -12.71
CA GLU A 114 11.77 -44.19 -12.00
C GLU A 114 11.85 -45.69 -11.68
N GLU A 115 10.73 -46.33 -11.34
CA GLU A 115 10.65 -47.76 -11.03
C GLU A 115 10.84 -48.66 -12.27
N SER A 116 10.63 -48.15 -13.48
CA SER A 116 10.95 -48.87 -14.71
C SER A 116 12.43 -48.70 -15.05
N VAL A 117 13.33 -49.38 -14.33
CA VAL A 117 14.80 -49.23 -14.38
C VAL A 117 15.45 -49.33 -15.79
N PHE A 118 14.71 -49.69 -16.85
CA PHE A 118 15.16 -49.70 -18.26
C PHE A 118 15.16 -48.32 -18.98
N LEU A 119 14.78 -47.24 -18.29
CA LEU A 119 14.50 -45.90 -18.85
C LEU A 119 15.59 -45.22 -19.68
N TYR A 120 16.87 -45.52 -19.44
CA TYR A 120 17.96 -44.84 -20.16
C TYR A 120 18.22 -45.44 -21.55
N GLU A 121 17.52 -46.53 -21.92
CA GLU A 121 17.64 -47.16 -23.24
C GLU A 121 16.40 -46.95 -24.14
N ASP A 122 15.24 -46.52 -23.59
CA ASP A 122 14.01 -46.30 -24.37
C ASP A 122 13.94 -44.85 -24.92
N PRO A 123 14.08 -44.63 -26.24
CA PRO A 123 14.01 -43.31 -26.85
C PRO A 123 12.69 -42.57 -26.58
N LYS A 124 11.60 -43.30 -26.33
CA LYS A 124 10.28 -42.70 -26.10
C LYS A 124 10.24 -41.96 -24.76
N VAL A 125 10.69 -42.60 -23.68
CA VAL A 125 10.65 -41.97 -22.35
C VAL A 125 11.63 -40.80 -22.25
N TRP A 126 12.74 -40.90 -22.99
CA TRP A 126 13.67 -39.80 -23.16
C TRP A 126 13.02 -38.57 -23.82
N ASN A 127 12.37 -38.75 -24.97
CA ASN A 127 11.70 -37.66 -25.68
C ASN A 127 10.63 -37.01 -24.79
N GLU A 128 9.86 -37.81 -24.04
CA GLU A 128 8.87 -37.29 -23.08
C GLU A 128 9.51 -36.47 -21.95
N SER A 129 10.73 -36.83 -21.51
CA SER A 129 11.49 -36.08 -20.51
C SER A 129 12.03 -34.76 -21.04
N LEU A 130 12.52 -34.76 -22.29
CA LEU A 130 12.95 -33.54 -22.98
C LEU A 130 11.79 -32.57 -23.19
N GLU A 131 10.66 -33.04 -23.75
CA GLU A 131 9.45 -32.22 -23.93
C GLU A 131 8.96 -31.61 -22.60
N ARG A 132 9.07 -32.36 -21.50
CA ARG A 132 8.74 -31.90 -20.15
C ARG A 132 9.71 -30.82 -19.68
N ALA A 133 11.00 -31.00 -19.88
CA ALA A 133 12.01 -30.01 -19.53
C ALA A 133 11.83 -28.72 -20.34
N GLU A 134 11.65 -28.81 -21.66
CA GLU A 134 11.34 -27.69 -22.54
C GLU A 134 10.10 -26.92 -22.05
N LYS A 135 9.01 -27.64 -21.76
CA LYS A 135 7.78 -27.02 -21.25
C LYS A 135 8.00 -26.31 -19.91
N ASN A 136 8.77 -26.90 -19.00
CA ASN A 136 9.03 -26.31 -17.69
C ASN A 136 9.97 -25.10 -17.78
N ILE A 137 10.99 -25.14 -18.64
CA ILE A 137 11.83 -23.98 -18.94
C ILE A 137 11.00 -22.88 -19.65
N GLY A 138 10.09 -23.26 -20.54
CA GLY A 138 9.16 -22.32 -21.19
C GLY A 138 8.25 -21.58 -20.20
N LYS A 139 7.83 -22.23 -19.10
CA LYS A 139 7.10 -21.56 -18.00
C LYS A 139 7.94 -20.49 -17.31
N ILE A 140 9.27 -20.59 -17.32
CA ILE A 140 10.14 -19.56 -16.75
C ILE A 140 9.91 -18.24 -17.48
N GLN A 141 9.86 -18.26 -18.82
CA GLN A 141 9.55 -17.07 -19.62
C GLN A 141 8.18 -16.47 -19.28
N GLN A 142 7.15 -17.31 -19.21
CA GLN A 142 5.78 -16.87 -18.89
C GLN A 142 5.73 -16.15 -17.53
N ASN A 143 6.43 -16.70 -16.54
CA ASN A 143 6.53 -16.09 -15.22
C ASN A 143 7.37 -14.80 -15.23
N LEU A 144 8.49 -14.76 -15.96
CA LEU A 144 9.30 -13.55 -16.12
C LEU A 144 8.47 -12.41 -16.71
N ASP A 145 7.67 -12.68 -17.76
CA ASP A 145 6.80 -11.69 -18.38
C ASP A 145 5.68 -11.23 -17.43
N LEU A 146 5.10 -12.16 -16.68
CA LEU A 146 4.09 -11.84 -15.66
C LEU A 146 4.66 -10.92 -14.58
N PHE A 147 5.83 -11.24 -14.04
CA PHE A 147 6.48 -10.41 -13.02
C PHE A 147 6.93 -9.06 -13.57
N LYS A 148 7.48 -9.03 -14.79
CA LYS A 148 7.85 -7.79 -15.47
C LYS A 148 6.67 -6.83 -15.56
N ASN A 149 5.51 -7.32 -16.02
CA ASN A 149 4.30 -6.51 -16.12
C ASN A 149 3.84 -5.98 -14.74
N LYS A 150 3.90 -6.82 -13.69
CA LYS A 150 3.60 -6.39 -12.31
C LYS A 150 4.57 -5.32 -11.81
N CYS A 151 5.85 -5.46 -12.11
CA CYS A 151 6.88 -4.48 -11.77
C CYS A 151 6.66 -3.18 -12.51
N GLU A 152 6.37 -3.18 -13.81
CA GLU A 152 6.08 -1.96 -14.60
C GLU A 152 4.93 -1.15 -13.99
N ILE A 153 3.84 -1.82 -13.61
CA ILE A 153 2.72 -1.18 -12.92
C ILE A 153 3.18 -0.58 -11.58
N SER A 154 4.01 -1.31 -10.83
CA SER A 154 4.50 -0.88 -9.51
C SER A 154 5.51 0.27 -9.59
N ILE A 155 6.34 0.32 -10.64
CA ILE A 155 7.22 1.44 -11.00
C ILE A 155 6.38 2.68 -11.30
N GLY A 156 5.30 2.53 -12.07
CA GLY A 156 4.36 3.61 -12.33
C GLY A 156 3.76 4.16 -11.03
N LYS A 157 3.30 3.29 -10.13
CA LYS A 157 2.80 3.69 -8.81
C LYS A 157 3.88 4.39 -7.96
N SER A 158 5.14 3.93 -8.00
CA SER A 158 6.19 4.48 -7.14
C SER A 158 6.49 5.94 -7.45
N MET A 159 6.37 6.36 -8.71
CA MET A 159 6.54 7.77 -9.11
C MET A 159 5.58 8.72 -8.40
N PHE A 160 4.36 8.26 -8.08
CA PHE A 160 3.36 9.07 -7.37
C PHE A 160 3.45 8.92 -5.84
N LEU A 161 3.76 7.72 -5.35
CA LEU A 161 3.73 7.42 -3.92
C LEU A 161 4.97 7.90 -3.17
N PHE A 162 6.13 7.99 -3.83
CA PHE A 162 7.36 8.47 -3.22
C PHE A 162 7.60 9.91 -3.65
N LYS A 163 7.14 10.85 -2.82
CA LYS A 163 7.34 12.29 -3.02
C LYS A 163 8.79 12.62 -2.64
N SER A 164 9.72 12.57 -3.60
CA SER A 164 11.08 13.09 -3.39
C SER A 164 11.57 13.86 -4.60
N ASP A 165 12.25 14.97 -4.34
CA ASP A 165 12.70 15.95 -5.33
C ASP A 165 13.71 15.38 -6.36
N ASN A 166 14.17 14.13 -6.18
CA ASN A 166 15.12 13.47 -7.07
C ASN A 166 14.67 12.10 -7.58
N ASN A 167 13.43 11.67 -7.32
CA ASN A 167 12.86 10.41 -7.82
C ASN A 167 13.77 9.17 -7.60
N ILE A 168 14.66 9.22 -6.60
CA ILE A 168 15.72 8.22 -6.39
C ILE A 168 15.11 6.84 -6.17
N VAL A 169 14.01 6.77 -5.41
CA VAL A 169 13.31 5.52 -5.13
C VAL A 169 12.74 4.88 -6.41
N TYR A 170 12.17 5.69 -7.30
CA TYR A 170 11.71 5.23 -8.61
C TYR A 170 12.86 4.68 -9.45
N VAL A 171 13.99 5.42 -9.49
CA VAL A 171 15.19 4.99 -10.24
C VAL A 171 15.76 3.68 -9.68
N SER A 172 15.82 3.55 -8.35
CA SER A 172 16.25 2.32 -7.68
C SER A 172 15.35 1.13 -8.05
N PHE A 173 14.03 1.30 -7.98
CA PHE A 173 13.08 0.25 -8.37
C PHE A 173 13.20 -0.12 -9.85
N LEU A 174 13.36 0.86 -10.75
CA LEU A 174 13.57 0.63 -12.17
C LEU A 174 14.84 -0.18 -12.44
N ASN A 175 15.95 0.20 -11.81
CA ASN A 175 17.23 -0.50 -11.96
C ASN A 175 17.16 -1.93 -11.44
N ILE A 176 16.54 -2.13 -10.26
CA ILE A 176 16.31 -3.45 -9.69
C ILE A 176 15.49 -4.31 -10.65
N ALA A 177 14.38 -3.80 -11.19
CA ALA A 177 13.51 -4.55 -12.09
C ALA A 177 14.25 -5.01 -13.34
N LYS A 178 14.99 -4.08 -13.96
CA LYS A 178 15.75 -4.35 -15.18
C LYS A 178 16.79 -5.43 -14.96
N GLU A 179 17.63 -5.29 -13.94
CA GLU A 179 18.71 -6.25 -13.69
C GLU A 179 18.19 -7.60 -13.20
N THR A 180 17.10 -7.61 -12.44
CA THR A 180 16.43 -8.85 -12.02
C THR A 180 15.85 -9.60 -13.22
N TYR A 181 15.25 -8.89 -14.18
CA TYR A 181 14.75 -9.47 -15.41
C TYR A 181 15.88 -10.01 -16.28
N GLU A 182 16.94 -9.23 -16.50
CA GLU A 182 18.13 -9.64 -17.24
C GLU A 182 18.76 -10.90 -16.63
N PHE A 183 18.90 -10.94 -15.30
CA PHE A 183 19.43 -12.11 -14.59
C PHE A 183 18.55 -13.35 -14.74
N GLY A 184 17.23 -13.20 -14.56
CA GLY A 184 16.28 -14.30 -14.77
C GLY A 184 16.29 -14.82 -16.21
N PHE A 185 16.42 -13.92 -17.18
CA PHE A 185 16.53 -14.25 -18.59
C PHE A 185 17.83 -15.01 -18.90
N SER A 186 18.98 -14.55 -18.40
CA SER A 186 20.26 -15.26 -18.56
C SER A 186 20.24 -16.67 -17.98
N LYS A 187 19.57 -16.88 -16.83
CA LYS A 187 19.38 -18.23 -16.28
C LYS A 187 18.55 -19.12 -17.19
N LYS A 188 17.50 -18.57 -17.80
CA LYS A 188 16.66 -19.29 -18.76
C LYS A 188 17.47 -19.68 -20.00
N GLU A 189 18.20 -18.74 -20.61
CA GLU A 189 19.06 -19.02 -21.77
C GLU A 189 20.10 -20.10 -21.46
N TYR A 190 20.67 -20.06 -20.26
CA TYR A 190 21.59 -21.09 -19.79
C TYR A 190 20.94 -22.48 -19.70
N LEU A 191 19.73 -22.57 -19.17
CA LEU A 191 18.96 -23.82 -19.10
C LEU A 191 18.62 -24.35 -20.50
N GLU A 192 18.23 -23.47 -21.43
CA GLU A 192 17.96 -23.84 -22.83
C GLU A 192 19.23 -24.38 -23.52
N ALA A 193 20.37 -23.71 -23.34
CA ALA A 193 21.65 -24.16 -23.88
C ALA A 193 22.09 -25.50 -23.30
N ASN A 194 21.91 -25.71 -21.98
CA ASN A 194 22.21 -26.98 -21.34
C ASN A 194 21.29 -28.11 -21.78
N LEU A 195 20.00 -27.83 -22.01
CA LEU A 195 19.08 -28.83 -22.52
C LEU A 195 19.47 -29.27 -23.94
N GLN A 196 19.83 -28.32 -24.80
CA GLN A 196 20.33 -28.62 -26.15
C GLN A 196 21.63 -29.42 -26.12
N LYS A 197 22.58 -29.02 -25.28
CA LYS A 197 23.83 -29.77 -25.10
C LYS A 197 23.56 -31.18 -24.60
N PHE A 198 22.67 -31.34 -23.63
CA PHE A 198 22.26 -32.63 -23.10
C PHE A 198 21.63 -33.53 -24.17
N GLU A 199 20.78 -32.97 -25.04
CA GLU A 199 20.21 -33.70 -26.18
C GLU A 199 21.29 -34.20 -27.16
N ILE A 200 22.31 -33.37 -27.44
CA ILE A 200 23.43 -33.73 -28.34
C ILE A 200 24.34 -34.78 -27.70
N ASP A 201 24.73 -34.58 -26.44
CA ASP A 201 25.64 -35.45 -25.70
C ASP A 201 25.03 -36.85 -25.53
N TYR A 202 23.72 -36.93 -25.27
CA TYR A 202 22.97 -38.18 -25.26
C TYR A 202 23.03 -38.91 -26.61
N LYS A 203 22.75 -38.20 -27.72
CA LYS A 203 22.83 -38.78 -29.08
C LYS A 203 24.23 -39.32 -29.40
N ASN A 204 25.26 -38.76 -28.76
CA ASN A 204 26.67 -39.11 -28.96
C ASN A 204 27.25 -40.05 -27.88
N SER A 205 26.43 -40.52 -26.93
CA SER A 205 26.80 -41.49 -25.88
C SER A 205 27.88 -41.04 -24.86
N ASP A 206 28.09 -39.74 -24.66
CA ASP A 206 29.01 -39.22 -23.62
C ASP A 206 28.22 -38.49 -22.51
N PRO A 207 27.98 -39.10 -21.34
CA PRO A 207 27.06 -38.56 -20.34
C PRO A 207 27.73 -37.60 -19.34
N GLN A 208 28.99 -37.18 -19.53
CA GLN A 208 29.64 -36.26 -18.60
C GLN A 208 29.27 -34.80 -18.88
N ILE A 209 28.08 -34.41 -18.46
CA ILE A 209 27.66 -33.01 -18.42
C ILE A 209 28.42 -32.31 -17.29
N GLN A 210 29.49 -31.60 -17.63
CA GLN A 210 30.00 -30.54 -16.78
C GLN A 210 29.28 -29.23 -17.13
N THR A 211 28.47 -28.76 -16.20
CA THR A 211 27.86 -27.43 -16.22
C THR A 211 28.77 -26.44 -15.49
N ASP A 212 29.38 -25.52 -16.24
CA ASP A 212 30.01 -24.34 -15.66
C ASP A 212 28.91 -23.33 -15.29
N ILE A 213 28.63 -23.18 -14.00
CA ILE A 213 27.68 -22.20 -13.45
C ILE A 213 28.38 -20.97 -12.85
N SER A 214 29.71 -20.86 -12.99
CA SER A 214 30.52 -19.88 -12.27
C SER A 214 30.10 -18.45 -12.56
N GLN A 215 29.84 -18.14 -13.84
CA GLN A 215 29.38 -16.80 -14.26
C GLN A 215 28.01 -16.45 -13.66
N ILE A 216 27.09 -17.41 -13.59
CA ILE A 216 25.75 -17.17 -13.05
C ILE A 216 25.80 -17.01 -11.53
N GLU A 217 26.63 -17.77 -10.82
CA GLU A 217 26.82 -17.59 -9.37
C GLU A 217 27.51 -16.26 -9.02
N ILE A 218 28.44 -15.78 -9.86
CA ILE A 218 29.02 -14.43 -9.74
C ILE A 218 27.92 -13.37 -9.88
N GLU A 219 27.10 -13.47 -10.94
CA GLU A 219 26.00 -12.52 -11.18
C GLU A 219 24.95 -12.56 -10.06
N LYS A 220 24.62 -13.75 -9.55
CA LYS A 220 23.73 -13.94 -8.39
C LYS A 220 24.26 -13.20 -7.16
N PHE A 221 25.55 -13.32 -6.87
CA PHE A 221 26.19 -12.63 -5.76
C PHE A 221 26.19 -11.11 -5.95
N ARG A 222 26.52 -10.65 -7.17
CA ARG A 222 26.48 -9.22 -7.55
C ARG A 222 25.09 -8.64 -7.34
N LEU A 223 24.07 -9.29 -7.91
CA LEU A 223 22.69 -8.83 -7.85
C LEU A 223 22.15 -8.85 -6.42
N LYS A 224 22.46 -9.88 -5.62
CA LYS A 224 22.08 -9.95 -4.20
C LYS A 224 22.63 -8.77 -3.40
N ASN A 225 23.91 -8.44 -3.58
CA ASN A 225 24.53 -7.32 -2.87
C ASN A 225 23.94 -5.98 -3.30
N LYS A 226 23.71 -5.81 -4.61
CA LYS A 226 23.08 -4.60 -5.12
C LYS A 226 21.65 -4.47 -4.62
N PHE A 227 20.85 -5.53 -4.71
CA PHE A 227 19.48 -5.55 -4.19
C PHE A 227 19.46 -5.19 -2.70
N LYS A 228 20.36 -5.76 -1.88
CA LYS A 228 20.50 -5.38 -0.47
C LYS A 228 20.79 -3.88 -0.27
N ASN A 229 21.70 -3.32 -1.07
CA ASN A 229 22.07 -1.90 -0.96
C ASN A 229 20.94 -0.97 -1.40
N GLU A 230 20.31 -1.27 -2.53
CA GLU A 230 19.16 -0.52 -3.07
C GLU A 230 17.95 -0.63 -2.12
N LEU A 231 17.72 -1.81 -1.52
CA LEU A 231 16.69 -1.98 -0.51
C LEU A 231 16.93 -1.09 0.71
N ALA A 232 18.19 -0.88 1.13
CA ALA A 232 18.49 0.02 2.24
C ALA A 232 18.10 1.46 1.91
N ILE A 233 18.36 1.92 0.67
CA ILE A 233 17.96 3.24 0.17
C ILE A 233 16.43 3.37 0.15
N ILE A 234 15.75 2.35 -0.37
CA ILE A 234 14.28 2.34 -0.44
C ILE A 234 13.71 2.35 0.99
N LEU A 235 14.18 1.48 1.89
CA LEU A 235 13.73 1.41 3.29
C LEU A 235 13.93 2.72 4.06
N GLN A 236 15.01 3.46 3.79
CA GLN A 236 15.20 4.80 4.38
C GLN A 236 14.05 5.76 4.02
N SER A 237 13.50 5.66 2.80
CA SER A 237 12.34 6.47 2.37
C SER A 237 11.02 6.08 3.06
N PHE A 238 10.94 4.88 3.63
CA PHE A 238 9.83 4.47 4.49
C PHE A 238 9.99 4.96 5.94
N LEU A 239 11.23 5.09 6.41
CA LEU A 239 11.57 5.47 7.78
C LEU A 239 11.59 6.99 7.99
N HIS A 240 11.79 7.78 6.94
CA HIS A 240 11.57 9.23 6.99
C HIS A 240 10.07 9.53 6.93
N ILE A 241 9.47 9.64 8.11
CA ILE A 241 8.23 10.38 8.28
C ILE A 241 8.59 11.85 8.04
N PRO A 242 7.92 12.57 7.13
CA PRO A 242 8.16 14.00 6.99
C PRO A 242 7.92 14.66 8.34
N GLU A 243 8.95 15.26 8.92
CA GLU A 243 8.79 16.22 10.00
C GLU A 243 8.17 17.48 9.37
N GLU A 244 7.08 17.98 9.96
CA GLU A 244 6.40 19.21 9.54
C GLU A 244 7.32 20.44 9.63
#